data_AF-A0A1M7Y352-F1
#
_entry.id   AF-A0A1M7Y352-F1
#
_cell.length_a   1.000
_cell.length_b   1.000
_cell.length_c   1.000
_cell.angle_alpha   90.00
_cell.angle_beta   90.00
_cell.angle_gamma   90.00
#
_symmetry.space_group_name_H-M   'P 1'
#
loop_
_entity.id
_entity.type
_entity.pdbx_description
1 polymer ?
#
loop_
_entity_poly.entity_id
_entity_poly.type
_entity_poly.pdbx_seq_one_letter_code
_entity_poly.pdbx_strand_id
1 'polypeptide(L)'
;MKASIICIGNRFVAGDEAGLLVFDRLQNRPEIPEGITVIEGGLAGLNLLSLLETGGRVVFVDAVKGFKGSSGVVIVEHEEILGSTSQLHFDHGAGLPYLLAVLPRVCDGELPEEIMLVGLEGECTSEMIEHAADISLTVAAHGLKGLT
;
A
#
# COMPACT_ATOMS: atom_id res chain seq x y z
N MET A 1 8.28 -13.37 9.93
CA MET A 1 8.40 -11.90 9.94
C MET A 1 6.99 -11.34 9.99
N LYS A 2 6.73 -10.32 10.81
CA LYS A 2 5.41 -9.67 10.87
C LYS A 2 5.23 -8.79 9.63
N ALA A 3 4.03 -8.80 9.04
CA ALA A 3 3.70 -7.93 7.93
C ALA A 3 2.29 -7.34 8.07
N SER A 4 2.10 -6.13 7.55
CA SER A 4 0.82 -5.44 7.49
C SER A 4 0.51 -5.06 6.04
N ILE A 5 -0.66 -5.43 5.54
CA ILE A 5 -1.21 -4.95 4.27
C ILE A 5 -2.21 -3.84 4.60
N ILE A 6 -1.94 -2.63 4.17
CA ILE A 6 -2.76 -1.44 4.45
C ILE A 6 -3.40 -0.97 3.15
N CYS A 7 -4.70 -1.17 3.04
CA CYS A 7 -5.47 -0.82 1.85
C CYS A 7 -6.06 0.59 1.99
N ILE A 8 -5.69 1.49 1.09
CA ILE A 8 -6.04 2.91 1.08
C ILE A 8 -7.08 3.15 -0.03
N GLY A 9 -7.93 4.16 0.15
CA GLY A 9 -8.82 4.63 -0.89
C GLY A 9 -10.16 5.14 -0.37
N ASN A 10 -11.06 5.43 -1.31
CA ASN A 10 -12.41 5.91 -1.05
C ASN A 10 -13.46 5.09 -1.79
N ARG A 11 -14.28 4.34 -1.06
CA ARG A 11 -15.36 3.49 -1.62
C ARG A 11 -16.37 4.26 -2.46
N PHE A 12 -16.43 5.58 -2.32
CA PHE A 12 -17.43 6.43 -2.96
C PHE A 12 -16.90 7.21 -4.18
N VAL A 13 -15.61 7.11 -4.51
CA VAL A 13 -15.00 7.84 -5.63
C VAL A 13 -14.47 6.85 -6.64
N ALA A 14 -15.06 6.82 -7.83
CA ALA A 14 -14.68 5.91 -8.91
C ALA A 14 -13.20 6.07 -9.31
N GLY A 15 -12.51 4.94 -9.40
CA GLY A 15 -11.06 4.84 -9.55
C GLY A 15 -10.26 4.89 -8.25
N ASP A 16 -10.80 5.47 -7.17
CA ASP A 16 -10.14 5.60 -5.86
C ASP A 16 -10.56 4.48 -4.88
N GLU A 17 -11.59 3.71 -5.22
CA GLU A 17 -12.04 2.55 -4.46
C GLU A 17 -11.11 1.34 -4.58
N ALA A 18 -10.17 1.36 -5.52
CA ALA A 18 -9.40 0.20 -5.97
C ALA A 18 -8.68 -0.53 -4.81
N GLY A 19 -8.01 0.20 -3.93
CA GLY A 19 -7.34 -0.40 -2.76
C GLY A 19 -8.34 -1.05 -1.79
N LEU A 20 -9.52 -0.46 -1.60
CA LEU A 20 -10.56 -1.01 -0.73
C LEU A 20 -11.30 -2.20 -1.35
N LEU A 21 -11.39 -2.29 -2.67
CA LEU A 21 -11.84 -3.50 -3.35
C LEU A 21 -10.83 -4.65 -3.16
N VAL A 22 -9.53 -4.36 -3.15
CA VAL A 22 -8.50 -5.33 -2.80
C VAL A 22 -8.59 -5.75 -1.34
N PHE A 23 -8.88 -4.83 -0.42
CA PHE A 23 -9.17 -5.17 0.98
C PHE A 23 -10.31 -6.17 1.09
N ASP A 24 -11.45 -5.88 0.46
CA ASP A 24 -12.60 -6.79 0.47
C ASP A 24 -12.23 -8.15 -0.13
N ARG A 25 -11.42 -8.17 -1.19
CA ARG A 25 -10.96 -9.41 -1.81
C ARG A 25 -10.05 -10.23 -0.89
N LEU A 26 -9.14 -9.57 -0.17
CA LEU A 26 -8.25 -10.20 0.81
C LEU A 26 -9.03 -10.76 2.00
N GLN A 27 -10.01 -10.01 2.52
CA GLN A 27 -10.85 -10.46 3.63
C GLN A 27 -11.72 -11.68 3.29
N ASN A 28 -12.03 -11.88 2.01
CA ASN A 28 -12.73 -13.06 1.51
C ASN A 28 -11.80 -14.23 1.14
N ARG A 29 -10.49 -14.15 1.42
CA ARG A 29 -9.57 -15.28 1.24
C ARG A 29 -9.86 -16.36 2.28
N PRO A 30 -9.78 -17.66 1.90
CA PRO A 30 -9.98 -18.75 2.85
C PRO A 30 -8.91 -18.78 3.95
N GLU A 31 -7.70 -18.31 3.63
CA GLU A 31 -6.57 -18.27 4.55
C GLU A 31 -5.69 -17.05 4.24
N ILE A 32 -5.30 -16.32 5.28
CA ILE A 32 -4.25 -15.31 5.26
C ILE A 32 -3.04 -15.93 5.98
N PRO A 33 -1.84 -15.92 5.38
CA PRO A 33 -0.66 -16.50 6.01
C PRO A 33 -0.40 -15.94 7.42
N GLU A 34 0.08 -16.81 8.31
CA GLU A 34 0.40 -16.43 9.68
C GLU A 34 1.40 -15.26 9.73
N GLY A 35 1.13 -14.29 10.60
CA GLY A 35 1.97 -13.10 10.75
C GLY A 35 1.66 -11.96 9.78
N ILE A 36 0.71 -12.14 8.85
CA ILE A 36 0.20 -11.07 7.97
C ILE A 36 -1.12 -10.54 8.54
N THR A 37 -1.21 -9.21 8.72
CA THR A 37 -2.44 -8.51 9.10
C THR A 37 -2.95 -7.68 7.93
N VAL A 38 -4.24 -7.75 7.63
CA VAL A 38 -4.88 -6.92 6.58
C VAL A 38 -5.68 -5.81 7.26
N ILE A 39 -5.45 -4.56 6.87
CA ILE A 39 -5.98 -3.37 7.52
C ILE A 39 -6.67 -2.47 6.49
N GLU A 40 -7.89 -2.04 6.79
CA GLU A 40 -8.58 -0.99 6.03
C GLU A 40 -8.05 0.38 6.47
N GLY A 41 -7.19 0.99 5.65
CA GLY A 41 -6.61 2.31 5.88
C GLY A 41 -7.50 3.46 5.43
N GLY A 42 -8.37 3.24 4.44
CA GLY A 42 -9.32 4.23 3.95
C GLY A 42 -8.67 5.57 3.59
N LEU A 43 -9.18 6.66 4.18
CA LEU A 43 -8.69 8.03 3.98
C LEU A 43 -7.89 8.57 5.18
N ALA A 44 -7.27 7.68 5.96
CA ALA A 44 -6.69 8.04 7.26
C ALA A 44 -5.50 9.02 7.18
N GLY A 45 -4.82 9.15 6.03
CA GLY A 45 -3.71 10.07 5.84
C GLY A 45 -2.64 9.88 6.92
N LEU A 46 -2.26 10.96 7.62
CA LEU A 46 -1.28 10.90 8.72
C LEU A 46 -1.70 10.01 9.90
N ASN A 47 -2.98 9.69 10.08
CA ASN A 47 -3.41 8.77 11.13
C ASN A 47 -2.90 7.33 10.89
N LEU A 48 -2.46 7.01 9.66
CA LEU A 48 -1.81 5.74 9.35
C LEU A 48 -0.43 5.60 10.03
N LEU A 49 0.21 6.69 10.48
CA LEU A 49 1.52 6.65 11.14
C LEU A 49 1.55 5.66 12.31
N SER A 50 0.49 5.65 13.13
CA SER A 50 0.35 4.74 14.27
C SER A 50 0.35 3.24 13.89
N LEU A 51 0.06 2.91 12.63
CA LEU A 51 0.06 1.55 12.11
C LEU A 51 1.44 1.11 11.61
N LEU A 52 2.37 2.05 11.46
CA LEU A 52 3.71 1.81 10.90
C LEU A 52 4.76 1.59 11.98
N GLU A 53 4.47 1.93 13.23
CA GLU A 53 5.39 1.81 14.36
C GLU A 53 5.45 0.38 14.94
N THR A 54 5.43 -0.62 14.05
CA THR A 54 5.27 -2.03 14.45
C THR A 54 6.41 -2.95 14.03
N GLY A 55 7.47 -2.42 13.42
CA GLY A 55 8.53 -3.20 12.78
C GLY A 55 8.04 -4.06 11.61
N GLY A 56 8.92 -4.92 11.08
CA GLY A 56 8.58 -5.86 10.01
C GLY A 56 8.31 -5.20 8.65
N ARG A 57 7.33 -5.71 7.91
CA ARG A 57 7.03 -5.25 6.54
C ARG A 57 5.67 -4.56 6.44
N VAL A 58 5.61 -3.46 5.69
CA VAL A 58 4.35 -2.79 5.34
C VAL A 58 4.15 -2.79 3.83
N VAL A 59 2.99 -3.25 3.41
CA VAL A 59 2.55 -3.21 2.01
C VAL A 59 1.33 -2.31 1.93
N PHE A 60 1.49 -1.14 1.32
CA PHE A 60 0.35 -0.30 0.97
C PHE A 60 -0.32 -0.84 -0.30
N VAL A 61 -1.63 -0.70 -0.38
CA VAL A 61 -2.40 -1.00 -1.59
C VAL A 61 -3.26 0.22 -1.90
N ASP A 62 -3.09 0.81 -3.08
CA ASP A 62 -3.77 2.06 -3.45
C ASP A 62 -3.99 2.16 -4.96
N ALA A 63 -4.92 3.03 -5.37
CA ALA A 63 -5.02 3.47 -6.75
C ALA A 63 -3.83 4.38 -7.10
N VAL A 64 -3.21 4.18 -8.26
CA VAL A 64 -2.05 4.98 -8.70
C VAL A 64 -2.19 5.43 -10.14
N LYS A 65 -1.41 6.45 -10.52
CA LYS A 65 -1.35 7.01 -11.88
C LYS A 65 0.06 7.44 -12.22
N GLY A 66 0.44 7.31 -13.49
CA GLY A 66 1.72 7.76 -14.03
C GLY A 66 2.86 6.74 -13.92
N PHE A 67 2.60 5.48 -13.55
CA PHE A 67 3.64 4.44 -13.46
C PHE A 67 3.67 3.56 -14.72
N LYS A 68 2.50 3.20 -15.23
CA LYS A 68 2.29 2.43 -16.46
C LYS A 68 1.50 3.26 -17.46
N GLY A 69 1.88 3.17 -18.74
CA GLY A 69 1.09 3.75 -19.84
C GLY A 69 -0.23 3.00 -20.14
N SER A 70 -0.57 1.97 -19.36
CA SER A 70 -1.73 1.09 -19.54
C SER A 70 -2.24 0.57 -18.20
N SER A 71 -3.48 0.07 -18.16
CA SER A 71 -4.05 -0.54 -16.95
C SER A 71 -3.23 -1.73 -16.45
N GLY A 72 -3.05 -1.85 -15.12
CA GLY A 72 -2.42 -3.00 -14.48
C GLY A 72 -1.88 -2.72 -13.08
N VAL A 73 -1.35 -3.77 -12.44
CA VAL A 73 -0.76 -3.69 -11.10
C VAL A 73 0.73 -3.30 -11.18
N VAL A 74 1.16 -2.34 -10.38
CA VAL A 74 2.57 -1.93 -10.23
C VAL A 74 3.04 -2.18 -8.81
N ILE A 75 4.35 -2.31 -8.64
CA ILE A 75 4.98 -2.39 -7.34
C ILE A 75 6.00 -1.27 -7.28
N VAL A 76 5.89 -0.43 -6.26
CA VAL A 76 6.71 0.76 -6.08
C VAL A 76 7.44 0.61 -4.74
N GLU A 77 8.76 0.70 -4.80
CA GLU A 77 9.62 0.57 -3.62
C GLU A 77 9.65 1.85 -2.81
N HIS A 78 10.02 1.76 -1.53
CA HIS A 78 10.06 2.90 -0.60
C HIS A 78 10.75 4.14 -1.17
N GLU A 79 11.95 3.99 -1.73
CA GLU A 79 12.75 5.07 -2.31
C GLU A 79 12.06 5.68 -3.54
N GLU A 80 11.36 4.89 -4.35
CA GLU A 80 10.60 5.36 -5.51
C GLU A 80 9.34 6.12 -5.08
N ILE A 81 8.65 5.65 -4.01
CA ILE A 81 7.52 6.38 -3.42
C ILE A 81 7.99 7.77 -2.98
N LEU A 82 9.11 7.86 -2.26
CA LEU A 82 9.68 9.14 -1.83
C LEU A 82 10.14 9.99 -3.03
N GLY A 83 10.76 9.37 -4.04
CA GLY A 83 11.28 10.02 -5.25
C GLY A 83 10.21 10.52 -6.23
N SER A 84 8.97 10.04 -6.14
CA SER A 84 7.84 10.47 -6.97
C SER A 84 7.42 11.94 -6.77
N THR A 85 8.00 12.63 -5.79
CA THR A 85 7.77 14.05 -5.50
C THR A 85 8.71 14.95 -6.32
N SER A 86 8.25 15.41 -7.48
CA SER A 86 9.00 16.40 -8.29
C SER A 86 9.02 17.80 -7.68
N GLN A 87 8.12 18.10 -6.75
CA GLN A 87 8.09 19.31 -5.91
C GLN A 87 7.48 18.90 -4.57
N LEU A 88 8.24 19.03 -3.47
CA LEU A 88 7.79 18.71 -2.12
C LEU A 88 6.69 19.70 -1.68
N HIS A 89 5.46 19.47 -2.12
CA HIS A 89 4.28 20.05 -1.52
C HIS A 89 3.98 19.18 -0.30
N PHE A 90 4.17 19.74 0.90
CA PHE A 90 3.97 19.06 2.18
C PHE A 90 2.68 19.54 2.84
N ASP A 91 1.57 19.47 2.11
CA ASP A 91 0.25 19.63 2.71
C ASP A 91 -0.40 18.27 2.95
N HIS A 92 -1.56 18.27 3.61
CA HIS A 92 -2.29 17.04 3.92
C HIS A 92 -2.80 16.29 2.66
N GLY A 93 -2.72 16.89 1.47
CA GLY A 93 -3.05 16.27 0.18
C GLY A 93 -1.86 15.62 -0.53
N ALA A 94 -0.66 15.68 0.05
CA ALA A 94 0.56 15.13 -0.54
C ALA A 94 0.65 13.58 -0.47
N GLY A 95 -0.30 12.94 0.21
CA GLY A 95 -0.48 11.49 0.18
C GLY A 95 0.63 10.70 0.86
N LEU A 96 0.84 9.48 0.36
CA LEU A 96 1.79 8.51 0.91
C LEU A 96 3.25 9.01 0.98
N PRO A 97 3.80 9.73 -0.01
CA PRO A 97 5.16 10.28 0.09
C PRO A 97 5.37 11.21 1.28
N TYR A 98 4.40 12.06 1.61
CA TYR A 98 4.51 12.94 2.78
C TYR A 98 4.46 12.15 4.09
N LEU A 99 3.56 11.18 4.18
CA LEU A 99 3.47 10.31 5.35
C LEU A 99 4.82 9.59 5.61
N LEU A 100 5.44 9.04 4.56
CA LEU A 100 6.73 8.34 4.68
C LEU A 100 7.89 9.29 4.99
N ALA A 101 7.87 10.52 4.48
CA ALA A 101 8.87 11.53 4.79
C ALA A 101 8.81 12.02 6.25
N VAL A 102 7.62 12.02 6.85
CA VAL A 102 7.40 12.44 8.24
C VAL A 102 7.63 11.30 9.23
N LEU A 103 7.30 10.05 8.86
CA LEU A 103 7.42 8.85 9.69
C LEU A 103 8.72 8.79 10.53
N PRO A 104 9.94 8.87 9.96
CA PRO A 104 11.17 8.75 10.75
C PRO A 104 11.42 9.94 11.70
N ARG A 105 10.66 11.02 11.60
CA ARG A 105 10.79 12.22 12.46
C ARG A 105 9.87 12.20 13.68
N VAL A 106 8.80 11.40 13.61
CA VAL A 106 7.74 11.38 14.62
C VAL A 106 7.53 9.99 15.24
N CYS A 107 8.16 8.96 14.65
CA CYS A 107 8.07 7.60 15.16
C CYS A 107 8.84 7.47 16.49
N ASP A 108 8.12 7.08 17.53
CA ASP A 108 8.69 6.72 18.84
C ASP A 108 8.91 5.20 18.99
N GLY A 109 8.38 4.41 18.04
CA GLY A 109 8.45 2.95 18.01
C GLY A 109 9.46 2.37 17.03
N GLU A 110 9.24 1.12 16.62
CA GLU A 110 10.08 0.42 15.64
C GLU A 110 9.59 0.72 14.21
N LEU A 111 10.48 1.29 13.40
CA LEU A 111 10.19 1.57 11.99
C LEU A 111 10.07 0.26 11.18
N PRO A 112 9.24 0.22 10.12
CA PRO A 112 9.21 -0.93 9.22
C PRO A 112 10.59 -1.14 8.58
N GLU A 113 11.02 -2.40 8.49
CA GLU A 113 12.22 -2.83 7.79
C GLU A 113 12.06 -2.72 6.27
N GLU A 114 10.84 -2.95 5.78
CA GLU A 114 10.50 -2.92 4.36
C GLU A 114 9.15 -2.22 4.14
N ILE A 115 9.10 -1.31 3.18
CA ILE A 115 7.87 -0.61 2.77
C ILE A 115 7.73 -0.72 1.26
N MET A 116 6.55 -1.15 0.80
CA MET A 116 6.20 -1.19 -0.62
C MET A 116 4.79 -0.68 -0.85
N LEU A 117 4.52 -0.25 -2.07
CA LEU A 117 3.18 0.06 -2.57
C LEU A 117 2.83 -0.89 -3.72
N VAL A 118 1.72 -1.60 -3.59
CA VAL A 118 1.05 -2.30 -4.67
C VAL A 118 0.00 -1.36 -5.25
N GLY A 119 0.33 -0.75 -6.39
CA GLY A 119 -0.50 0.24 -7.05
C GLY A 119 -1.42 -0.37 -8.10
N LEU A 120 -2.69 0.01 -8.11
CA LEU A 120 -3.62 -0.30 -9.18
C LEU A 120 -3.75 0.90 -10.11
N GLU A 121 -3.23 0.79 -11.33
CA GLU A 121 -3.35 1.83 -12.36
C GLU A 121 -4.40 1.51 -13.42
N GLY A 122 -5.24 2.49 -13.76
CA GLY A 122 -6.24 2.38 -14.83
C GLY A 122 -7.60 1.87 -14.34
N GLU A 123 -8.33 1.18 -15.23
CA GLU A 123 -9.67 0.66 -14.93
C GLU A 123 -9.60 -0.51 -13.94
N CYS A 124 -10.33 -0.40 -12.83
CA CYS A 124 -10.36 -1.40 -11.77
C CYS A 124 -11.24 -2.60 -12.15
N THR A 125 -10.64 -3.64 -12.74
CA THR A 125 -11.34 -4.88 -13.10
C THR A 125 -11.20 -5.94 -12.02
N SER A 126 -12.11 -6.93 -11.98
CA SER A 126 -12.01 -8.05 -11.03
C SER A 126 -10.71 -8.83 -11.16
N GLU A 127 -10.18 -8.99 -12.38
CA GLU A 127 -8.89 -9.65 -12.63
C GLU A 127 -7.73 -8.86 -12.02
N MET A 128 -7.77 -7.53 -12.14
CA MET A 128 -6.77 -6.66 -11.56
C MET A 128 -6.81 -6.67 -10.03
N ILE A 129 -8.00 -6.67 -9.44
CA ILE A 129 -8.21 -6.77 -7.99
C ILE A 129 -7.67 -8.10 -7.46
N GLU A 130 -7.96 -9.21 -8.15
CA GLU A 130 -7.43 -10.54 -7.82
C GLU A 130 -5.90 -10.54 -7.81
N HIS A 131 -5.31 -10.03 -8.91
CA HIS A 131 -3.86 -9.98 -9.09
C HIS A 131 -3.18 -9.10 -8.04
N ALA A 132 -3.75 -7.94 -7.72
CA ALA A 132 -3.24 -7.07 -6.67
C ALA A 132 -3.30 -7.74 -5.29
N ALA A 133 -4.35 -8.50 -4.99
CA ALA A 133 -4.46 -9.26 -3.74
C ALA A 133 -3.37 -10.36 -3.64
N ASP A 134 -3.14 -11.12 -4.71
CA ASP A 134 -2.11 -12.16 -4.75
C ASP A 134 -0.70 -11.57 -4.60
N ILE A 135 -0.41 -10.47 -5.32
CA ILE A 135 0.87 -9.74 -5.19
C ILE A 135 1.03 -9.22 -3.77
N SER A 136 0.00 -8.60 -3.18
CA SER A 136 0.07 -8.02 -1.84
C SER A 136 0.42 -9.08 -0.79
N LEU A 137 -0.17 -10.28 -0.89
CA LEU A 137 0.16 -11.42 -0.02
C LEU A 137 1.59 -11.91 -0.24
N THR A 138 2.01 -12.02 -1.50
CA THR A 138 3.35 -12.49 -1.87
C THR A 138 4.42 -11.54 -1.35
N VAL A 139 4.24 -10.24 -1.57
CA VAL A 139 5.14 -9.18 -1.08
C VAL A 139 5.14 -9.16 0.45
N ALA A 140 3.97 -9.22 1.09
CA ALA A 140 3.88 -9.25 2.55
C ALA A 140 4.62 -10.46 3.14
N ALA A 141 4.52 -11.65 2.53
CA ALA A 141 5.18 -12.87 3.01
C ALA A 141 6.69 -12.90 2.73
N HIS A 142 7.11 -12.50 1.52
CA HIS A 142 8.44 -12.83 0.99
C HIS A 142 9.27 -11.61 0.55
N GLY A 143 8.68 -10.41 0.59
CA GLY A 143 9.26 -9.21 -0.01
C GLY A 143 9.36 -9.36 -1.53
N LEU A 144 10.17 -8.51 -2.16
CA LEU A 144 10.33 -8.51 -3.63
C LEU A 144 10.98 -9.79 -4.18
N LYS A 145 11.69 -10.54 -3.33
CA LYS A 145 12.29 -11.84 -3.69
C LYS A 145 11.25 -12.93 -3.97
N GLY A 146 9.99 -12.74 -3.56
CA GLY A 146 8.91 -13.68 -3.82
C GLY A 146 8.28 -13.57 -5.22
N LEU A 147 8.67 -12.56 -6.01
CA LEU A 147 8.08 -12.26 -7.32
C LEU A 147 8.96 -12.69 -8.51
N THR A 148 10.13 -13.28 -8.24
CA THR A 148 11.08 -13.79 -9.24
C THR A 148 10.85 -15.24 -9.60
#